data_AF-A0A1A5PAL0-F1
#
_entry.id   AF-A0A1A5PAL0-F1
#
_cell.length_a   1.000
_cell.length_b   1.000
_cell.length_c   1.000
_cell.angle_alpha   90.00
_cell.angle_beta   90.00
_cell.angle_gamma   90.00
#
_symmetry.space_group_name_H-M   'P 1'
#
loop_
_entity.id
_entity.type
_entity.pdbx_description
1 polymer ?
#
loop_
_entity_poly.entity_id
_entity_poly.type
_entity_poly.pdbx_seq_one_letter_code
_entity_poly.pdbx_strand_id
1 'polypeptide(L)'
;MASTTETLLAALRSALADRDTVSIRGTLIGVLGRAPSKTEISAASKTARKIAEDGDAVLISLLPDQAGPDAYVAAGRGGQSRASNYLTVDTNIVKALPCRVELATEEWDAVIDEGLRLTQQRIESDPMLSAFLPGWKAVPRAEKRARLAEQAATT
;
A
#
# COMPACT_ATOMS: atom_id res chain seq x y z
N MET A 1 10.03 -4.53 -29.23
CA MET A 1 10.51 -4.98 -27.90
C MET A 1 9.77 -4.15 -26.88
N ALA A 2 9.02 -4.76 -25.97
CA ALA A 2 8.33 -4.02 -24.92
C ALA A 2 9.35 -3.35 -23.99
N SER A 3 9.06 -2.13 -23.55
CA SER A 3 9.87 -1.45 -22.54
C SER A 3 9.82 -2.22 -21.21
N THR A 4 10.86 -2.09 -20.38
CA THR A 4 10.89 -2.69 -19.03
C THR A 4 9.66 -2.28 -18.19
N THR A 5 9.16 -1.06 -18.40
CA THR A 5 7.96 -0.52 -17.76
C THR A 5 6.68 -1.20 -18.21
N GLU A 6 6.52 -1.49 -19.51
CA GLU A 6 5.35 -2.22 -20.02
C GLU A 6 5.37 -3.68 -19.57
N THR A 7 6.56 -4.29 -19.57
CA THR A 7 6.75 -5.67 -19.08
C THR A 7 6.38 -5.78 -17.60
N LEU A 8 6.81 -4.81 -16.79
CA LEU A 8 6.46 -4.77 -15.38
C LEU A 8 4.96 -4.49 -15.16
N LEU A 9 4.37 -3.58 -15.93
CA LEU A 9 2.93 -3.30 -15.86
C LEU A 9 2.12 -4.58 -16.11
N ALA A 10 2.45 -5.31 -17.18
CA ALA A 10 1.81 -6.58 -17.51
C ALA A 10 2.03 -7.63 -16.40
N ALA A 11 3.25 -7.72 -15.86
CA ALA A 11 3.56 -8.65 -14.77
C ALA A 11 2.79 -8.34 -13.48
N LEU A 12 2.68 -7.05 -13.10
CA LEU A 12 1.92 -6.64 -11.92
C LEU A 12 0.42 -6.92 -12.09
N ARG A 13 -0.15 -6.62 -13.26
CA ARG A 13 -1.56 -6.91 -13.54
C ARG A 13 -1.85 -8.41 -13.56
N SER A 14 -0.97 -9.21 -14.16
CA SER A 14 -1.09 -10.67 -14.13
C SER A 14 -1.00 -11.19 -12.70
N ALA A 15 -0.03 -10.70 -11.91
CA ALA A 15 0.11 -11.10 -10.52
C ALA A 15 -1.11 -10.72 -9.66
N LEU A 16 -1.74 -9.57 -9.92
CA LEU A 16 -2.96 -9.13 -9.25
C LEU A 16 -4.20 -9.96 -9.65
N ALA A 17 -4.20 -10.55 -10.85
CA ALA A 17 -5.25 -11.48 -11.26
C ALA A 17 -5.15 -12.83 -10.54
N ASP A 18 -3.93 -13.24 -10.19
CA ASP A 18 -3.65 -14.51 -9.51
C ASP A 18 -3.63 -14.38 -7.98
N ARG A 19 -3.32 -13.19 -7.44
CA ARG A 19 -3.13 -12.93 -6.01
C ARG A 19 -3.67 -11.57 -5.61
N ASP A 20 -4.35 -11.53 -4.46
CA ASP A 20 -4.97 -10.30 -3.99
C ASP A 20 -3.96 -9.25 -3.48
N THR A 21 -2.71 -9.65 -3.21
CA THR A 21 -1.64 -8.74 -2.76
C THR A 21 -0.30 -9.11 -3.39
N VAL A 22 0.36 -8.10 -3.96
CA VAL A 22 1.55 -8.29 -4.78
C VAL A 22 2.65 -7.33 -4.37
N SER A 23 3.84 -7.87 -4.08
CA SER A 23 5.03 -7.05 -3.85
C SER A 23 5.52 -6.45 -5.17
N ILE A 24 5.63 -5.12 -5.22
CA ILE A 24 6.18 -4.42 -6.39
C ILE A 24 7.63 -4.85 -6.63
N ARG A 25 8.42 -4.92 -5.54
CA ARG A 25 9.83 -5.27 -5.62
C ARG A 25 10.04 -6.76 -5.88
N GLY A 26 9.23 -7.63 -5.27
CA GLY A 26 9.26 -9.06 -5.54
C GLY A 26 8.96 -9.36 -7.01
N THR A 27 7.92 -8.73 -7.56
CA THR A 27 7.55 -8.87 -8.98
C THR A 27 8.67 -8.37 -9.90
N LEU A 28 9.27 -7.21 -9.59
CA LEU A 28 10.39 -6.68 -10.37
C LEU A 28 11.59 -7.63 -10.37
N ILE A 29 11.92 -8.24 -9.23
CA ILE A 29 13.00 -9.25 -9.16
C ILE A 29 12.66 -10.47 -10.02
N GLY A 30 11.42 -10.95 -9.95
CA GLY A 30 10.95 -12.08 -10.77
C GLY A 30 11.07 -11.79 -12.27
N VAL A 31 10.67 -10.59 -12.71
CA VAL A 31 10.77 -10.16 -14.13
C VAL A 31 12.23 -10.02 -14.57
N LEU A 32 13.10 -9.47 -13.73
CA LEU A 32 14.50 -9.22 -14.09
C LEU A 32 15.41 -10.45 -13.93
N GLY A 33 15.00 -11.44 -13.13
CA GLY A 33 15.86 -12.56 -12.72
C GLY A 33 17.09 -12.15 -11.90
N ARG A 34 17.15 -10.89 -11.42
CA ARG A 34 18.27 -10.33 -10.67
C ARG A 34 17.82 -9.23 -9.71
N ALA A 35 18.74 -8.78 -8.85
CA ALA A 35 18.51 -7.61 -8.01
C ALA A 35 18.29 -6.35 -8.87
N PRO A 36 17.23 -5.56 -8.62
CA PRO A 36 16.98 -4.32 -9.33
C PRO A 36 17.87 -3.18 -8.82
N SER A 37 18.23 -2.28 -9.73
CA SER A 37 18.89 -1.01 -9.44
C SER A 37 17.91 0.03 -8.87
N LYS A 38 18.43 1.14 -8.34
CA LYS A 38 17.60 2.22 -7.77
C LYS A 38 16.66 2.84 -8.81
N THR A 39 17.14 3.00 -10.05
CA THR A 39 16.34 3.57 -11.15
C THR A 39 15.21 2.64 -11.56
N GLU A 40 15.46 1.33 -11.61
CA GLU A 40 14.43 0.31 -11.88
C GLU A 40 13.38 0.25 -10.78
N ILE A 41 13.78 0.34 -9.50
CA ILE A 41 12.84 0.44 -8.39
C ILE A 41 12.00 1.71 -8.51
N SER A 42 12.62 2.85 -8.84
CA SER A 42 11.88 4.10 -9.02
C SER A 42 10.87 4.02 -10.17
N ALA A 43 11.25 3.40 -11.29
CA ALA A 43 10.35 3.18 -12.42
C ALA A 43 9.20 2.25 -12.01
N ALA A 44 9.50 1.17 -11.27
CA ALA A 44 8.49 0.25 -10.77
C ALA A 44 7.48 0.91 -9.83
N SER A 45 7.94 1.77 -8.93
CA SER A 45 7.07 2.55 -8.05
C SER A 45 6.17 3.49 -8.84
N LYS A 46 6.64 4.08 -9.95
CA LYS A 46 5.81 4.92 -10.83
C LYS A 46 4.75 4.09 -11.56
N THR A 47 5.12 2.91 -12.07
CA THR A 47 4.17 1.99 -12.70
C THR A 47 3.09 1.54 -11.72
N ALA A 48 3.48 1.16 -10.50
CA ALA A 48 2.53 0.75 -9.47
C ALA A 48 1.62 1.89 -9.02
N ARG A 49 2.17 3.11 -8.88
CA ARG A 49 1.38 4.31 -8.64
C ARG A 49 0.33 4.50 -9.72
N LYS A 50 0.69 4.36 -11.00
CA LYS A 50 -0.27 4.49 -12.10
C LYS A 50 -1.43 3.48 -11.99
N ILE A 51 -1.14 2.22 -11.68
CA ILE A 51 -2.18 1.19 -11.43
C ILE A 51 -3.15 1.65 -10.33
N ALA A 52 -2.61 2.22 -9.24
CA ALA A 52 -3.44 2.72 -8.15
C ALA A 52 -4.16 4.05 -8.46
N GLU A 53 -3.64 4.88 -9.37
CA GLU A 53 -4.32 6.08 -9.89
C GLU A 53 -5.47 5.70 -10.83
N ASP A 54 -5.30 4.61 -11.60
CA ASP A 54 -6.32 4.06 -12.50
C ASP A 54 -7.46 3.35 -11.73
N GLY A 55 -7.31 3.12 -10.42
CA GLY A 55 -8.31 2.47 -9.56
C GLY A 55 -8.21 0.94 -9.49
N ASP A 56 -7.33 0.35 -10.29
CA ASP A 56 -7.15 -1.10 -10.43
C ASP A 56 -6.71 -1.78 -9.11
N ALA A 57 -6.03 -1.06 -8.20
CA ALA A 57 -5.58 -1.59 -6.91
C ALA A 57 -5.25 -0.46 -5.91
N VAL A 58 -5.10 -0.83 -4.63
CA VAL A 58 -4.61 0.07 -3.58
C VAL A 58 -3.10 -0.05 -3.44
N LEU A 59 -2.38 1.07 -3.46
CA LEU A 59 -0.97 1.12 -3.11
C LEU A 59 -0.82 1.27 -1.60
N ILE A 60 -0.14 0.31 -0.99
CA ILE A 60 0.02 0.21 0.46
C ILE A 60 1.48 -0.04 0.84
N SER A 61 1.88 0.49 1.99
CA SER A 61 3.15 0.15 2.63
C SER A 61 2.90 -0.83 3.78
N LEU A 62 3.48 -2.03 3.68
CA LEU A 62 3.34 -3.10 4.66
C LEU A 62 4.70 -3.53 5.19
N LEU A 63 4.75 -3.81 6.49
CA LEU A 63 5.84 -4.59 7.08
C LEU A 63 5.73 -6.06 6.62
N PRO A 64 6.84 -6.81 6.59
CA PRO A 64 6.83 -8.21 6.17
C PRO A 64 5.90 -9.12 6.97
N ASP A 65 5.73 -8.88 8.27
CA ASP A 65 4.78 -9.62 9.12
C ASP A 65 3.31 -9.33 8.76
N GLN A 66 3.02 -8.16 8.20
CA GLN A 66 1.69 -7.75 7.74
C GLN A 66 1.36 -8.26 6.33
N ALA A 67 2.37 -8.46 5.48
CA ALA A 67 2.19 -8.91 4.10
C ALA A 67 1.98 -10.43 3.97
N GLY A 68 2.02 -11.17 5.08
CA GLY A 68 1.70 -12.60 5.11
C GLY A 68 2.71 -13.46 4.35
N PRO A 69 2.29 -14.59 3.75
CA PRO A 69 3.21 -15.54 3.09
C PRO A 69 3.89 -14.97 1.84
N ASP A 70 3.31 -13.94 1.21
CA ASP A 70 3.85 -13.26 0.02
C ASP A 70 4.74 -12.05 0.36
N ALA A 71 5.11 -11.90 1.64
CA ALA A 71 5.94 -10.81 2.11
C ALA A 71 7.30 -10.79 1.41
N TYR A 72 7.62 -9.66 0.79
CA TYR A 72 8.99 -9.38 0.37
C TYR A 72 9.85 -9.00 1.58
N VAL A 73 10.76 -9.89 1.95
CA VAL A 73 11.79 -9.63 2.96
C VAL A 73 13.11 -9.29 2.26
N ALA A 74 13.62 -8.09 2.50
CA ALA A 74 14.93 -7.71 1.96
C ALA A 74 16.04 -8.60 2.57
N ALA A 75 16.97 -9.08 1.75
CA ALA A 75 18.04 -10.00 2.17
C ALA A 75 19.09 -9.39 3.16
N GLY A 76 18.98 -8.12 3.53
CA GLY A 76 19.92 -7.45 4.43
C GLY A 76 19.52 -7.53 5.91
N ARG A 77 20.46 -7.25 6.82
CA ARG A 77 20.15 -7.11 8.26
C ARG A 77 19.03 -6.08 8.46
N GLY A 78 18.03 -6.44 9.25
CA GLY A 78 16.85 -5.60 9.51
C GLY A 78 15.78 -5.64 8.42
N GLY A 79 15.86 -6.55 7.45
CA GLY A 79 14.87 -6.70 6.38
C GLY A 79 13.44 -6.94 6.88
N GLN A 80 13.28 -7.55 8.06
CA GLN A 80 11.98 -7.79 8.71
C GLN A 80 11.32 -6.53 9.28
N SER A 81 12.07 -5.46 9.51
CA SER A 81 11.54 -4.21 10.09
C SER A 81 11.31 -3.11 9.04
N ARG A 82 11.52 -3.43 7.76
CA ARG A 82 11.41 -2.45 6.68
C ARG A 82 10.14 -2.65 5.89
N ALA A 83 9.27 -1.65 5.96
CA ALA A 83 8.07 -1.62 5.13
C ALA A 83 8.46 -1.60 3.64
N SER A 84 7.70 -2.36 2.85
CA SER A 84 7.81 -2.40 1.39
C SER A 84 6.48 -2.01 0.79
N ASN A 85 6.51 -1.57 -0.46
CA ASN A 85 5.30 -1.17 -1.16
C ASN A 85 4.68 -2.37 -1.89
N TYR A 86 3.38 -2.50 -1.75
CA TYR A 86 2.56 -3.54 -2.34
C TYR A 86 1.39 -2.90 -3.09
N LEU A 87 0.89 -3.61 -4.09
CA LEU A 87 -0.45 -3.38 -4.63
C LEU A 87 -1.37 -4.44 -4.05
N THR A 88 -2.55 -4.02 -3.61
CA THR A 88 -3.53 -4.93 -3.04
C THR A 88 -4.93 -4.61 -3.52
N VAL A 89 -5.70 -5.66 -3.79
CA VAL A 89 -7.16 -5.62 -3.95
C VAL A 89 -7.86 -6.30 -2.77
N ASP A 90 -7.10 -6.81 -1.79
CA ASP A 90 -7.64 -7.43 -0.58
C ASP A 90 -8.16 -6.37 0.40
N THR A 91 -9.47 -6.25 0.45
CA THR A 91 -10.16 -5.35 1.39
C THR A 91 -9.82 -5.63 2.86
N ASN A 92 -9.47 -6.87 3.24
CA ASN A 92 -9.10 -7.21 4.61
C ASN A 92 -7.76 -6.59 4.99
N ILE A 93 -6.78 -6.65 4.07
CA ILE A 93 -5.50 -5.97 4.26
C ILE A 93 -5.72 -4.45 4.31
N VAL A 94 -6.55 -3.88 3.44
CA VAL A 94 -6.86 -2.44 3.50
C VAL A 94 -7.48 -2.03 4.83
N LYS A 95 -8.37 -2.87 5.41
CA LYS A 95 -9.03 -2.61 6.69
C LYS A 95 -8.15 -2.89 7.93
N ALA A 96 -7.02 -3.57 7.76
CA ALA A 96 -6.18 -3.99 8.87
C ALA A 96 -5.33 -2.85 9.45
N LEU A 97 -4.90 -3.03 10.69
CA LEU A 97 -3.99 -2.14 11.40
C LEU A 97 -2.55 -2.64 11.38
N PRO A 98 -1.54 -1.77 11.43
CA PRO A 98 -1.50 -0.40 10.90
C PRO A 98 -1.19 -0.43 9.40
N CYS A 99 -2.21 -0.54 8.55
CA CYS A 99 -2.00 -0.49 7.11
C CYS A 99 -1.85 0.96 6.63
N ARG A 100 -0.68 1.29 6.09
CA ARG A 100 -0.37 2.62 5.55
C ARG A 100 -0.77 2.66 4.08
N VAL A 101 -2.02 3.02 3.81
CA VAL A 101 -2.50 3.25 2.45
C VAL A 101 -1.84 4.51 1.89
N GLU A 102 -0.92 4.32 0.93
CA GLU A 102 -0.16 5.39 0.28
C GLU A 102 -0.98 6.08 -0.82
N LEU A 103 -1.71 5.30 -1.60
CA LEU A 103 -2.56 5.81 -2.69
C LEU A 103 -3.74 4.86 -2.92
N ALA A 104 -4.92 5.45 -3.05
CA ALA A 104 -6.14 4.77 -3.46
C ALA A 104 -7.07 5.80 -4.12
N THR A 105 -7.85 5.37 -5.09
CA THR A 105 -8.94 6.14 -5.69
C THR A 105 -10.13 6.26 -4.74
N GLU A 106 -11.08 7.13 -5.09
CA GLU A 106 -12.26 7.42 -4.27
C GLU A 106 -13.17 6.20 -4.04
N GLU A 107 -13.16 5.24 -4.96
CA GLU A 107 -13.95 4.01 -4.84
C GLU A 107 -13.53 3.14 -3.65
N TRP A 108 -12.30 3.30 -3.16
CA TRP A 108 -11.77 2.59 -1.99
C TRP A 108 -12.02 3.33 -0.68
N ASP A 109 -12.52 4.57 -0.71
CA ASP A 109 -12.66 5.39 0.50
C ASP A 109 -13.57 4.74 1.54
N ALA A 110 -14.68 4.13 1.13
CA ALA A 110 -15.58 3.44 2.05
C ALA A 110 -14.88 2.28 2.79
N VAL A 111 -14.05 1.50 2.08
CA VAL A 111 -13.27 0.39 2.65
C VAL A 111 -12.20 0.91 3.61
N ILE A 112 -11.51 1.97 3.22
CA ILE A 112 -10.47 2.60 4.04
C ILE A 112 -11.07 3.21 5.31
N ASP A 113 -12.19 3.92 5.19
CA ASP A 113 -12.88 4.56 6.30
C ASP A 113 -13.44 3.52 7.28
N GLU A 114 -13.94 2.39 6.77
CA GLU A 114 -14.31 1.25 7.62
C GLU A 114 -13.09 0.72 8.39
N GLY A 115 -11.94 0.56 7.72
CA GLY A 115 -10.67 0.19 8.36
C GLY A 115 -10.24 1.17 9.45
N LEU A 116 -10.34 2.47 9.20
CA LEU A 116 -10.06 3.52 10.18
C LEU A 116 -11.03 3.45 11.37
N ARG A 117 -12.32 3.16 11.14
CA ARG A 117 -13.29 2.99 12.22
C ARG A 117 -12.99 1.76 13.06
N LEU A 118 -12.69 0.62 12.44
CA LEU A 118 -12.30 -0.61 13.15
C LEU A 118 -11.01 -0.41 13.96
N THR A 119 -10.07 0.34 13.38
CA THR A 119 -8.84 0.78 14.04
C THR A 119 -9.14 1.57 15.31
N GLN A 120 -9.98 2.60 15.19
CA GLN A 120 -10.40 3.44 16.31
C GLN A 120 -10.98 2.58 17.43
N GLN A 121 -11.93 1.70 17.09
CA GLN A 121 -12.59 0.81 18.04
C GLN A 121 -11.59 -0.11 18.76
N ARG A 122 -10.58 -0.62 18.05
CA ARG A 122 -9.54 -1.45 18.64
C ARG A 122 -8.63 -0.66 19.58
N ILE A 123 -8.23 0.56 19.20
CA ILE A 123 -7.43 1.44 20.08
C ILE A 123 -8.21 1.83 21.33
N GLU A 124 -9.51 2.11 21.20
CA GLU A 124 -10.38 2.48 22.33
C GLU A 124 -10.65 1.31 23.27
N SER A 125 -10.70 0.07 22.76
CA SER A 125 -10.98 -1.13 23.55
C SER A 125 -9.75 -1.81 24.15
N ASP A 126 -8.55 -1.53 23.63
CA ASP A 126 -7.28 -2.08 24.11
C ASP A 126 -6.50 -1.03 24.93
N PRO A 127 -6.39 -1.18 26.26
CA PRO A 127 -5.69 -0.22 27.11
C PRO A 127 -4.21 -0.03 26.75
N MET A 128 -3.53 -1.06 26.22
CA MET A 128 -2.16 -0.93 25.78
C MET A 128 -2.10 -0.08 24.51
N LEU A 129 -2.91 -0.40 23.49
CA LEU A 129 -2.93 0.38 22.25
C LEU A 129 -3.37 1.83 22.49
N SER A 130 -4.34 2.05 23.37
CA SER A 130 -4.77 3.39 23.80
C SER A 130 -3.61 4.20 24.39
N ALA A 131 -2.78 3.58 25.23
CA ALA A 131 -1.61 4.22 25.83
C ALA A 131 -0.47 4.45 24.81
N PHE A 132 -0.30 3.56 23.83
CA PHE A 132 0.72 3.70 22.79
C PHE A 132 0.35 4.70 21.69
N LEU A 133 -0.94 4.93 21.44
CA LEU A 133 -1.45 5.81 20.39
C LEU A 133 -2.40 6.88 20.96
N PRO A 134 -1.94 7.70 21.92
CA PRO A 134 -2.80 8.68 22.58
C PRO A 134 -3.29 9.72 21.58
N GLY A 135 -4.61 9.93 21.55
CA GLY A 135 -5.23 10.94 20.68
C GLY A 135 -5.29 10.55 19.20
N TRP A 136 -5.00 9.29 18.84
CA TRP A 136 -5.28 8.80 17.49
C TRP A 136 -6.78 8.91 17.20
N LYS A 137 -7.11 9.49 16.04
CA LYS A 137 -8.48 9.66 15.55
C LYS A 137 -8.58 9.24 14.10
N ALA A 138 -9.55 8.40 13.80
CA ALA A 138 -9.99 8.17 12.44
C ALA A 138 -10.44 9.49 11.80
N VAL A 139 -9.84 9.85 10.66
CA VAL A 139 -10.29 10.96 9.83
C VAL A 139 -10.74 10.37 8.49
N PRO A 140 -12.04 10.44 8.16
CA PRO A 140 -12.55 9.96 6.87
C PRO A 140 -11.77 10.54 5.70
N ARG A 141 -11.50 9.73 4.67
CA ARG A 141 -10.71 10.14 3.51
C ARG A 141 -11.36 11.27 2.73
N ALA A 142 -12.68 11.26 2.57
CA ALA A 142 -13.41 12.34 1.93
C ALA A 142 -13.19 13.69 2.64
N GLU A 143 -13.23 13.70 3.98
CA GLU A 143 -12.97 14.90 4.78
C GLU A 143 -11.51 15.36 4.63
N LYS A 144 -10.57 14.43 4.64
CA LYS A 144 -9.15 14.73 4.41
C LYS A 144 -8.92 15.35 3.03
N ARG A 145 -9.58 14.83 1.98
CA ARG A 145 -9.50 15.36 0.60
C ARG A 145 -10.13 16.75 0.49
N ALA A 146 -11.29 16.97 1.11
CA ALA A 146 -11.94 18.28 1.16
C ALA A 146 -11.03 19.35 1.81
N ARG A 147 -10.43 19.03 2.97
CA ARG A 147 -9.48 19.94 3.64
C ARG A 147 -8.26 20.27 2.78
N LEU A 148 -7.71 19.28 2.07
CA LEU A 148 -6.57 19.50 1.17
C LEU A 148 -6.96 20.37 -0.04
N ALA A 149 -8.16 20.18 -0.59
CA ALA A 149 -8.67 21.00 -1.68
C ALA A 149 -8.90 22.45 -1.23
N GLU A 150 -9.44 22.67 -0.04
CA GLU A 150 -9.61 24.00 0.55
C GLU A 150 -8.26 24.70 0.78
N GLN A 151 -7.26 23.98 1.29
CA GLN A 151 -5.89 24.49 1.49
C GLN A 151 -5.21 24.86 0.16
N ALA A 152 -5.41 24.04 -0.88
CA ALA A 152 -4.88 24.32 -2.21
C ALA A 152 -5.58 25.52 -2.87
N ALA A 153 -6.84 25.79 -2.56
CA ALA A 153 -7.59 26.94 -3.06
C ALA A 153 -7.23 28.27 -2.35
N THR A 154 -6.57 28.22 -1.19
CA THR A 154 -6.13 29.39 -0.41
C THR A 154 -4.67 29.76 -0.62
N THR A 155 -3.94 29.02 -1.47
CA THR A 155 -2.54 29.26 -1.83
C THR A 155 -2.44 29.78 -3.27
#